data_AF-A0A0M3JE75-F1
#
_entry.id   AF-A0A0M3JE75-F1
#
_cell.length_a   1.000
_cell.length_b   1.000
_cell.length_c   1.000
_cell.angle_alpha   90.00
_cell.angle_beta   90.00
_cell.angle_gamma   90.00
#
_symmetry.space_group_name_H-M   'P 1'
#
loop_
_entity.id
_entity.type
_entity.pdbx_description
1 polymer ?
#
loop_
_entity_poly.entity_id
_entity_poly.type
_entity_poly.pdbx_seq_one_letter_code
_entity_poly.pdbx_strand_id
1 'polypeptide(L)'
;LLEEAKLHGRSSFSSFASKWGKDSRFKGVEKMREKEDIFNEYVQELYKKEKEERREKKEKIKKEFHAMLSEKCTNITRRTKWSSVKKTLEDDDRYKAVDGSSNREALFREYQDQLPEETNSDMDEENDRQKRDAAAEAALQERKKEVEAELGEQLKERSKEHEKHKYQEHEDSFRALLIDLV
;
A
#
# COMPACT_ATOMS: atom_id res chain seq x y z
N LEU A 1 21.30 -37.58 21.59
CA LEU A 1 20.89 -38.45 20.47
C LEU A 1 19.77 -37.84 19.63
N LEU A 2 18.56 -37.63 20.16
CA LEU A 2 17.43 -37.09 19.38
C LEU A 2 17.70 -35.67 18.82
N GLU A 3 18.38 -34.82 19.60
CA GLU A 3 18.83 -33.50 19.15
C GLU A 3 19.92 -33.58 18.06
N GLU A 4 20.96 -34.38 18.28
CA GLU A 4 22.04 -34.64 17.30
C GLU A 4 21.53 -35.25 15.99
N ALA A 5 20.41 -35.97 16.04
CA ALA A 5 19.77 -36.57 14.88
C ALA A 5 19.12 -35.53 13.94
N LYS A 6 19.06 -34.25 14.33
CA LYS A 6 18.47 -33.15 13.55
C LYS A 6 17.07 -33.50 13.06
N LEU A 7 16.26 -34.06 13.97
CA LEU A 7 14.86 -34.40 13.70
C LEU A 7 14.03 -33.13 13.51
N HIS A 8 12.89 -33.30 12.86
CA HIS A 8 11.88 -32.25 12.66
C HIS A 8 10.49 -32.83 12.91
N GLY A 9 9.46 -31.98 12.99
CA GLY A 9 8.09 -32.36 13.35
C GLY A 9 7.38 -33.39 12.45
N ARG A 10 8.02 -33.90 11.38
CA ARG A 10 7.50 -34.95 10.48
C ARG A 10 8.48 -36.13 10.33
N SER A 11 9.53 -36.18 11.14
CA SER A 11 10.48 -37.29 11.14
C SER A 11 9.79 -38.58 11.58
N SER A 12 10.16 -39.71 10.97
CA SER A 12 9.57 -41.01 11.30
C SER A 12 10.51 -41.85 12.17
N PHE A 13 9.92 -42.60 13.11
CA PHE A 13 10.68 -43.46 14.01
C PHE A 13 11.46 -44.54 13.25
N SER A 14 10.88 -45.12 12.20
CA SER A 14 11.54 -46.14 11.36
C SER A 14 12.85 -45.63 10.75
N SER A 15 12.84 -44.41 10.16
CA SER A 15 14.04 -43.79 9.60
C SER A 15 15.10 -43.49 10.67
N PHE A 16 14.66 -42.96 11.82
CA PHE A 16 15.53 -42.69 12.95
C PHE A 16 16.18 -43.97 13.49
N ALA A 17 15.39 -45.01 13.76
CA ALA A 17 15.86 -46.28 14.30
C ALA A 17 16.81 -47.00 13.33
N SER A 18 16.55 -46.95 12.03
CA SER A 18 17.46 -47.51 11.02
C SER A 18 18.84 -46.85 11.06
N LYS A 19 18.89 -45.52 11.21
CA LYS A 19 20.14 -44.76 11.22
C LYS A 19 20.91 -44.85 12.55
N TRP A 20 20.19 -44.83 13.68
CA TRP A 20 20.78 -44.72 15.02
C TRP A 20 20.73 -46.02 15.83
N GLY A 21 20.26 -47.13 15.25
CA GLY A 21 20.08 -48.41 15.94
C GLY A 21 21.36 -49.01 16.55
N LYS A 22 22.54 -48.60 16.07
CA LYS A 22 23.84 -49.02 16.61
C LYS A 22 24.37 -48.11 17.72
N ASP A 23 23.81 -46.91 17.89
CA ASP A 23 24.24 -45.92 18.89
C ASP A 23 24.01 -46.46 20.31
N SER A 24 25.00 -46.27 21.18
CA SER A 24 24.95 -46.75 22.57
C SER A 24 23.74 -46.17 23.33
N ARG A 25 23.36 -44.93 23.06
CA ARG A 25 22.22 -44.26 23.72
C ARG A 25 20.88 -44.78 23.21
N PHE A 26 20.82 -45.20 21.93
CA PHE A 26 19.64 -45.87 21.39
C PHE A 26 19.47 -47.26 22.01
N LYS A 27 20.56 -48.02 22.16
CA LYS A 27 20.56 -49.34 22.80
C LYS A 27 20.32 -49.28 24.31
N GLY A 28 20.65 -48.16 24.96
CA GLY A 28 20.47 -47.95 26.39
C GLY A 28 19.01 -47.94 26.86
N VAL A 29 18.05 -47.71 25.95
CA VAL A 29 16.62 -47.95 26.23
C VAL A 29 16.30 -49.37 25.78
N GLU A 30 15.87 -50.24 26.68
CA GLU A 30 15.74 -51.67 26.36
C GLU A 30 14.52 -51.96 25.48
N LYS A 31 13.34 -51.47 25.86
CA LYS A 31 12.09 -51.80 25.16
C LYS A 31 11.94 -50.98 23.89
N MET A 32 11.61 -51.65 22.78
CA MET A 32 11.37 -50.98 21.49
C MET A 32 10.22 -49.98 21.57
N ARG A 33 9.19 -50.30 22.36
CA ARG A 33 8.05 -49.43 22.59
C ARG A 33 8.44 -48.14 23.31
N GLU A 34 9.26 -48.23 24.35
CA GLU A 34 9.75 -47.05 25.07
C GLU A 34 10.62 -46.15 24.18
N LYS A 35 11.46 -46.73 23.31
CA LYS A 35 12.23 -45.96 22.31
C LYS A 35 11.31 -45.15 21.39
N GLU A 36 10.24 -45.79 20.92
CA GLU A 36 9.25 -45.18 20.03
C GLU A 36 8.46 -44.08 20.74
N ASP A 37 8.05 -44.31 21.99
CA ASP A 37 7.30 -43.33 22.79
C ASP A 37 8.16 -42.07 23.05
N ILE A 38 9.42 -42.22 23.46
CA ILE A 38 10.36 -41.09 23.67
C ILE A 38 10.60 -40.33 22.35
N PHE A 39 10.77 -41.05 21.25
CA PHE A 39 10.94 -40.42 19.93
C PHE A 39 9.69 -39.62 19.53
N ASN A 40 8.50 -40.20 19.70
CA ASN A 40 7.24 -39.57 19.32
C ASN A 40 6.95 -38.34 20.16
N GLU A 41 7.22 -38.38 21.47
CA GLU A 41 7.11 -37.22 22.35
C GLU A 41 8.00 -36.07 21.85
N TYR A 42 9.28 -36.34 21.61
CA TYR A 42 10.22 -35.34 21.11
C TYR A 42 9.81 -34.76 19.75
N VAL A 43 9.37 -35.59 18.80
CA VAL A 43 8.91 -35.13 17.49
C VAL A 43 7.62 -34.30 17.60
N GLN A 44 6.71 -34.65 18.52
CA GLN A 44 5.52 -33.84 18.78
C GLN A 44 5.88 -32.48 19.39
N GLU A 45 6.83 -32.43 20.32
CA GLU A 45 7.33 -31.16 20.88
C GLU A 45 7.99 -30.30 19.80
N LEU A 46 8.83 -30.88 18.95
CA LEU A 46 9.42 -30.17 17.81
C LEU A 46 8.35 -29.63 16.87
N TYR A 47 7.33 -30.42 16.53
CA TYR A 47 6.22 -29.96 15.69
C TYR A 47 5.47 -28.78 16.33
N LYS A 48 5.18 -28.86 17.63
CA LYS A 48 4.53 -27.77 18.38
C LYS A 48 5.40 -26.50 18.35
N LYS A 49 6.71 -26.64 18.63
CA LYS A 49 7.67 -25.54 18.62
C LYS A 49 7.80 -24.89 17.23
N GLU A 50 7.99 -25.68 16.18
CA GLU A 50 8.07 -25.18 14.79
C GLU A 50 6.78 -24.47 14.35
N LYS A 51 5.62 -24.99 14.77
CA LYS A 51 4.31 -24.36 14.50
C LYS A 51 4.19 -23.03 15.23
N GLU A 52 4.60 -22.98 16.49
CA GLU A 52 4.52 -21.78 17.33
C GLU A 52 5.49 -20.69 16.85
N GLU A 53 6.74 -21.02 16.57
CA GLU A 53 7.71 -20.08 16.00
C GLU A 53 7.22 -19.50 14.68
N ARG A 54 6.55 -20.31 13.84
CA ARG A 54 5.92 -19.82 12.60
C ARG A 54 4.78 -18.85 12.89
N ARG A 55 3.97 -19.11 13.93
CA ARG A 55 2.88 -18.24 14.37
C ARG A 55 3.43 -16.92 14.91
N GLU A 56 4.42 -16.96 15.79
CA GLU A 56 5.08 -15.78 16.36
C GLU A 56 5.73 -14.90 15.31
N LYS A 57 6.42 -15.50 14.32
CA LYS A 57 6.98 -14.75 13.19
C LYS A 57 5.90 -14.01 12.40
N LYS A 58 4.78 -14.66 12.11
CA LYS A 58 3.63 -14.03 11.42
C LYS A 58 3.03 -12.89 12.25
N GLU A 59 2.82 -13.11 13.54
CA GLU A 59 2.31 -12.08 14.45
C GLU A 59 3.26 -10.90 14.60
N LYS A 60 4.58 -11.15 14.62
CA LYS A 60 5.59 -10.10 14.64
C LYS A 60 5.52 -9.23 13.37
N ILE A 61 5.51 -9.85 12.19
CA ILE A 61 5.40 -9.14 10.90
C ILE A 61 4.12 -8.29 10.87
N LYS A 62 3.00 -8.86 11.33
CA LYS A 62 1.72 -8.15 11.40
C LYS A 62 1.78 -6.93 12.34
N LYS A 63 2.33 -7.08 13.54
CA LYS A 63 2.50 -5.97 14.49
C LYS A 63 3.39 -4.86 13.92
N GLU A 64 4.50 -5.23 13.29
CA GLU A 64 5.40 -4.26 12.64
C GLU A 64 4.72 -3.53 11.49
N PHE A 65 3.90 -4.23 10.70
CA PHE A 65 3.10 -3.63 9.64
C PHE A 65 2.05 -2.64 10.20
N HIS A 66 1.34 -2.99 11.27
CA HIS A 66 0.38 -2.09 11.92
C HIS A 66 1.07 -0.87 12.56
N ALA A 67 2.22 -1.05 13.20
CA ALA A 67 3.02 0.05 13.73
C ALA A 67 3.44 1.03 12.62
N MET A 68 3.89 0.50 11.47
CA MET A 68 4.21 1.31 10.30
C MET A 68 3.00 2.12 9.81
N LEU A 69 1.80 1.51 9.76
CA LEU A 69 0.57 2.22 9.39
C LEU A 69 0.30 3.38 10.35
N SER A 70 0.40 3.16 11.66
CA SER A 70 0.18 4.21 12.65
C SER A 70 1.21 5.35 12.58
N GLU A 71 2.46 5.03 12.25
CA GLU A 71 3.56 6.01 12.21
C GLU A 71 3.53 6.87 10.94
N LYS A 72 3.32 6.24 9.79
CA LYS A 72 3.43 6.91 8.47
C LYS A 72 2.10 7.44 7.95
N CYS A 73 0.98 7.00 8.51
CA CYS A 73 -0.35 7.34 8.02
C CYS A 73 -1.26 7.71 9.20
N THR A 74 -1.01 8.89 9.77
CA THR A 74 -1.68 9.39 10.97
C THR A 74 -3.19 9.61 10.82
N ASN A 75 -3.69 9.70 9.58
CA ASN A 75 -5.08 10.03 9.27
C ASN A 75 -5.83 8.83 8.64
N ILE A 76 -5.45 7.60 8.97
CA ILE A 76 -6.23 6.42 8.54
C ILE A 76 -7.54 6.37 9.34
N THR A 77 -8.65 6.28 8.61
CA THR A 77 -10.00 6.03 9.11
C THR A 77 -10.52 4.69 8.58
N ARG A 78 -11.68 4.25 9.05
CA ARG A 78 -12.33 3.01 8.54
C ARG A 78 -12.73 3.11 7.07
N ARG A 79 -12.77 4.32 6.50
CA ARG A 79 -13.09 4.60 5.09
C ARG A 79 -11.87 4.84 4.20
N THR A 80 -10.68 4.99 4.78
CA THR A 80 -9.46 5.23 3.99
C THR A 80 -9.23 4.10 2.99
N LYS A 81 -9.01 4.46 1.73
CA LYS A 81 -8.77 3.49 0.66
C LYS A 81 -7.33 3.01 0.68
N TRP A 82 -7.11 1.71 0.54
CA TRP A 82 -5.76 1.14 0.46
C TRP A 82 -4.90 1.79 -0.66
N SER A 83 -5.54 2.18 -1.77
CA SER A 83 -4.86 2.81 -2.91
C SER A 83 -4.20 4.15 -2.59
N SER A 84 -4.73 4.93 -1.65
CA SER A 84 -4.15 6.23 -1.25
C SER A 84 -2.99 6.07 -0.28
N VAL A 85 -2.93 4.94 0.44
CA VAL A 85 -1.93 4.66 1.47
C VAL A 85 -0.73 3.89 0.90
N LYS A 86 -0.97 2.89 0.04
CA LYS A 86 0.08 1.95 -0.37
C LYS A 86 1.32 2.60 -1.01
N LYS A 87 1.17 3.72 -1.71
CA LYS A 87 2.27 4.43 -2.39
C LYS A 87 3.23 5.09 -1.40
N THR A 88 2.76 5.50 -0.23
CA THR A 88 3.62 6.15 0.78
C THR A 88 4.42 5.14 1.61
N LEU A 89 4.08 3.85 1.50
CA LEU A 89 4.65 2.76 2.29
C LEU A 89 5.61 1.87 1.49
N GLU A 90 5.66 2.00 0.17
CA GLU A 90 6.32 1.03 -0.72
C GLU A 90 7.82 0.85 -0.44
N ASP A 91 8.49 1.89 0.06
CA ASP A 91 9.90 1.87 0.39
C ASP A 91 10.21 1.30 1.79
N ASP A 92 9.22 1.17 2.67
CA ASP A 92 9.43 0.69 4.04
C ASP A 92 9.76 -0.81 4.08
N ASP A 93 10.79 -1.19 4.84
CA ASP A 93 11.19 -2.58 4.98
C ASP A 93 10.08 -3.44 5.62
N ARG A 94 9.28 -2.87 6.53
CA ARG A 94 8.14 -3.56 7.16
C ARG A 94 7.00 -3.80 6.16
N TYR A 95 6.84 -2.92 5.18
CA TYR A 95 5.91 -3.13 4.06
C TYR A 95 6.40 -4.25 3.14
N LYS A 96 7.70 -4.25 2.81
CA LYS A 96 8.34 -5.28 1.97
C LYS A 96 8.34 -6.66 2.63
N ALA A 97 8.44 -6.73 3.96
CA ALA A 97 8.41 -7.96 4.74
C ALA A 97 7.06 -8.71 4.69
N VAL A 98 5.98 -8.04 4.29
CA VAL A 98 4.69 -8.69 4.02
C VAL A 98 4.64 -9.09 2.55
N ASP A 99 4.54 -10.39 2.29
CA ASP A 99 4.50 -10.93 0.94
C ASP A 99 3.13 -10.75 0.28
N GLY A 100 3.11 -10.12 -0.89
CA GLY A 100 1.94 -10.05 -1.76
C GLY A 100 0.96 -8.92 -1.44
N SER A 101 0.41 -8.29 -2.48
CA SER A 101 -0.51 -7.16 -2.34
C SER A 101 -1.79 -7.51 -1.58
N SER A 102 -2.33 -8.71 -1.78
CA SER A 102 -3.56 -9.16 -1.11
C SER A 102 -3.37 -9.32 0.40
N ASN A 103 -2.22 -9.82 0.85
CA ASN A 103 -1.94 -9.96 2.28
C ASN A 103 -1.74 -8.59 2.94
N ARG A 104 -1.05 -7.67 2.27
CA ARG A 104 -0.89 -6.28 2.75
C ARG A 104 -2.25 -5.58 2.90
N GLU A 105 -3.12 -5.73 1.91
CA GLU A 105 -4.46 -5.16 1.98
C GLU A 105 -5.31 -5.82 3.08
N ALA A 106 -5.20 -7.13 3.27
CA ALA A 106 -5.89 -7.83 4.36
C ALA A 106 -5.44 -7.32 5.74
N LEU A 107 -4.12 -7.15 5.95
CA LEU A 107 -3.60 -6.58 7.19
C LEU A 107 -4.02 -5.12 7.40
N PHE A 108 -4.13 -4.34 6.32
CA PHE A 108 -4.65 -2.98 6.38
C PHE A 108 -6.13 -2.95 6.77
N ARG A 109 -6.96 -3.83 6.22
CA ARG A 109 -8.37 -3.94 6.63
C ARG A 109 -8.51 -4.36 8.08
N GLU A 110 -7.69 -5.31 8.53
CA GLU A 110 -7.66 -5.70 9.94
C GLU A 110 -7.28 -4.53 10.85
N TYR A 111 -6.32 -3.68 10.43
CA TYR A 111 -5.99 -2.46 11.15
C TYR A 111 -7.18 -1.50 11.23
N GLN A 112 -7.90 -1.31 10.12
CA GLN A 112 -9.12 -0.49 10.11
C GLN A 112 -10.20 -1.04 11.03
N ASP A 113 -10.32 -2.37 11.14
CA ASP A 113 -11.29 -2.99 12.04
C ASP A 113 -11.00 -2.74 13.52
N GLN A 114 -9.72 -2.52 13.88
CA GLN A 114 -9.29 -2.14 15.23
C GLN A 114 -9.47 -0.65 15.56
N LEU A 115 -9.74 0.20 14.56
CA LEU A 115 -10.03 1.61 14.80
C LEU A 115 -11.42 1.76 15.44
N PRO A 116 -11.61 2.78 16.30
CA PRO A 116 -12.92 3.05 16.89
C PRO A 116 -13.99 3.15 15.81
N GLU A 117 -15.19 2.64 16.11
CA GLU A 117 -16.34 2.83 15.22
C GLU A 117 -16.56 4.32 14.97
N GLU A 118 -16.77 4.67 13.70
CA GLU A 118 -17.11 6.03 13.34
C GLU A 118 -18.50 6.32 13.91
N THR A 119 -18.60 7.33 14.78
CA THR A 119 -19.89 7.77 15.28
C THR A 119 -20.67 8.48 14.17
N ASN A 120 -22.00 8.56 14.28
CA ASN A 120 -22.81 9.32 13.31
C ASN A 120 -22.31 10.77 13.15
N SER A 121 -21.86 11.40 14.24
CA SER A 121 -21.25 12.74 14.18
C SER A 121 -19.94 12.77 13.37
N ASP A 122 -19.07 11.77 13.51
CA ASP A 122 -17.83 11.70 12.72
C ASP A 122 -18.14 11.49 11.22
N MET A 123 -19.24 10.81 10.92
CA MET A 123 -19.72 10.63 9.54
C MET A 123 -20.27 11.94 8.96
N ASP A 124 -21.09 12.66 9.72
CA ASP A 124 -21.68 13.92 9.29
C ASP A 124 -20.60 14.99 9.06
N GLU A 125 -19.64 15.12 9.98
CA GLU A 125 -18.51 16.04 9.83
C GLU A 125 -17.66 15.74 8.59
N GLU A 126 -17.39 14.47 8.32
CA GLU A 126 -16.61 14.06 7.15
C GLU A 126 -17.36 14.34 5.85
N ASN A 127 -18.67 14.07 5.82
CA ASN A 127 -19.50 14.35 4.66
C ASN A 127 -19.56 15.87 4.38
N ASP A 128 -19.63 16.68 5.43
CA ASP A 128 -19.57 18.14 5.31
C ASP A 128 -18.19 18.63 4.83
N ARG A 129 -17.08 18.01 5.29
CA ARG A 129 -15.75 18.28 4.72
C ARG A 129 -15.70 17.95 3.24
N GLN A 130 -16.18 16.77 2.84
CA GLN A 130 -16.19 16.35 1.43
C GLN A 130 -17.03 17.29 0.55
N LYS A 131 -18.19 17.75 1.04
CA LYS A 131 -19.00 18.74 0.32
C LYS A 131 -18.27 20.07 0.14
N ARG A 132 -17.55 20.53 1.17
CA ARG A 132 -16.75 21.77 1.09
C ARG A 132 -15.61 21.63 0.09
N ASP A 133 -14.89 20.52 0.12
CA ASP A 133 -13.77 20.26 -0.80
C ASP A 133 -14.26 20.16 -2.25
N ALA A 134 -15.36 19.43 -2.48
CA ALA A 134 -15.98 19.35 -3.81
C ALA A 134 -16.47 20.70 -4.33
N ALA A 135 -17.07 21.52 -3.45
CA ALA A 135 -17.49 22.88 -3.81
C ALA A 135 -16.29 23.79 -4.13
N ALA A 136 -15.21 23.70 -3.36
CA ALA A 136 -13.98 24.45 -3.60
C ALA A 136 -13.32 24.04 -4.93
N GLU A 137 -13.28 22.74 -5.23
CA GLU A 137 -12.75 22.23 -6.50
C GLU A 137 -13.60 22.69 -7.69
N ALA A 138 -14.93 22.62 -7.57
CA ALA A 138 -15.85 23.11 -8.59
C ALA A 138 -15.68 24.62 -8.86
N ALA A 139 -15.58 25.44 -7.81
CA ALA A 139 -15.34 26.87 -7.92
C ALA A 139 -13.98 27.20 -8.58
N LEU A 140 -12.93 26.44 -8.23
CA LEU A 140 -11.62 26.55 -8.88
C LEU A 140 -11.69 26.18 -10.36
N GLN A 141 -12.45 25.15 -10.71
CA GLN A 141 -12.61 24.72 -12.09
C GLN A 141 -13.40 25.73 -12.92
N GLU A 142 -14.47 26.29 -12.35
CA GLU A 142 -15.27 27.34 -13.00
C GLU A 142 -14.43 28.58 -13.27
N ARG A 143 -13.69 29.07 -12.26
CA ARG A 143 -12.78 30.21 -12.42
C ARG A 143 -11.72 29.95 -13.48
N LYS A 144 -11.13 28.74 -13.52
CA LYS A 144 -10.16 28.38 -14.56
C LYS A 144 -10.76 28.48 -15.96
N LYS A 145 -12.01 28.02 -16.13
CA LYS A 145 -12.71 28.07 -17.41
C LYS A 145 -13.04 29.50 -17.84
N GLU A 146 -13.44 30.36 -16.90
CA GLU A 146 -13.68 31.78 -17.16
C GLU A 146 -12.41 32.50 -17.62
N VAL A 147 -11.30 32.30 -16.89
CA VAL A 147 -9.99 32.85 -17.25
C VAL A 147 -9.54 32.37 -18.64
N GLU A 148 -9.76 31.10 -18.97
CA GLU A 148 -9.44 30.55 -20.29
C GLU A 148 -10.30 31.19 -21.40
N ALA A 149 -11.59 31.41 -21.14
CA ALA A 149 -12.49 32.07 -22.08
C ALA A 149 -12.11 33.54 -22.32
N GLU A 150 -11.83 34.29 -21.25
CA GLU A 150 -11.40 35.69 -21.33
C GLU A 150 -10.07 35.82 -22.10
N LEU A 151 -9.10 34.95 -21.80
CA LEU A 151 -7.83 34.91 -22.55
C LEU A 151 -8.08 34.62 -24.04
N GLY A 152 -8.99 33.69 -24.34
CA GLY A 152 -9.39 33.39 -25.72
C GLY A 152 -10.04 34.57 -26.43
N GLU A 153 -10.84 35.37 -25.73
CA GLU A 153 -11.48 36.58 -26.27
C GLU A 153 -10.46 37.69 -26.52
N GLN A 154 -9.60 37.99 -25.54
CA GLN A 154 -8.52 38.98 -25.67
C GLN A 154 -7.59 38.65 -26.84
N LEU A 155 -7.25 37.37 -27.04
CA LEU A 155 -6.43 36.95 -28.18
C LEU A 155 -7.12 37.19 -29.53
N LYS A 156 -8.44 36.97 -29.61
CA LYS A 156 -9.24 37.23 -30.82
C LYS A 156 -9.35 38.74 -31.09
N GLU A 157 -9.58 39.55 -30.06
CA GLU A 157 -9.67 41.00 -30.18
C GLU A 157 -8.34 41.58 -30.65
N ARG A 158 -7.23 41.20 -30.02
CA ARG A 158 -5.87 41.59 -30.43
C ARG A 158 -5.57 41.21 -31.88
N SER A 159 -6.03 40.03 -32.32
CA SER A 159 -5.83 39.59 -33.70
C SER A 159 -6.64 40.44 -34.70
N LYS A 160 -7.91 40.75 -34.38
CA LYS A 160 -8.74 41.64 -35.20
C LYS A 160 -8.18 43.05 -35.28
N GLU A 161 -7.70 43.60 -34.17
CA GLU A 161 -7.08 44.92 -34.12
C GLU A 161 -5.81 44.94 -34.97
N HIS A 162 -4.98 43.91 -34.87
CA HIS A 162 -3.79 43.76 -35.71
C HIS A 162 -4.12 43.72 -37.21
N GLU A 163 -5.13 42.95 -37.61
CA GLU A 163 -5.59 42.90 -39.01
C GLU A 163 -6.13 44.26 -39.49
N LYS A 164 -6.88 44.96 -38.64
CA LYS A 164 -7.41 46.30 -38.94
C LYS A 164 -6.28 47.32 -39.14
N HIS A 165 -5.29 47.33 -38.25
CA HIS A 165 -4.11 48.20 -38.39
C HIS A 165 -3.38 47.93 -39.70
N LYS A 166 -3.14 46.65 -40.02
CA LYS A 166 -2.47 46.26 -41.26
C LYS A 166 -3.25 46.73 -42.50
N TYR A 167 -4.57 46.58 -42.49
CA TYR A 167 -5.42 47.07 -43.58
C TYR A 167 -5.36 48.61 -43.70
N GLN A 168 -5.41 49.33 -42.59
CA GLN A 168 -5.29 50.79 -42.57
C GLN A 168 -3.95 51.26 -43.12
N GLU A 169 -2.84 50.61 -42.73
CA GLU A 169 -1.51 50.90 -43.27
C GLU A 169 -1.44 50.68 -44.79
N HIS A 170 -2.10 49.64 -45.30
CA HIS A 170 -2.20 49.41 -46.74
C HIS A 170 -3.03 50.49 -47.46
N GLU A 171 -4.16 50.92 -46.88
CA GLU A 171 -4.95 52.03 -47.43
C GLU A 171 -4.18 53.34 -47.44
N ASP A 172 -3.50 53.67 -46.35
CA ASP A 172 -2.74 54.91 -46.21
C ASP A 172 -1.54 54.91 -47.17
N SER A 173 -0.84 53.78 -47.31
CA SER A 173 0.23 53.59 -48.30
C SER A 173 -0.29 53.76 -49.73
N PHE A 174 -1.46 53.19 -50.04
CA PHE A 174 -2.07 53.33 -51.36
C PHE A 174 -2.50 54.78 -51.65
N ARG A 175 -3.10 55.46 -50.68
CA ARG A 175 -3.46 56.88 -50.77
C ARG A 175 -2.23 57.75 -51.02
N ALA A 176 -1.12 57.50 -50.32
CA ALA A 176 0.13 58.22 -50.53
C ALA A 176 0.66 58.05 -51.97
N LEU A 177 0.67 56.82 -52.48
CA LEU A 177 1.06 56.54 -53.87
C LEU A 177 0.18 57.25 -54.90
N LEU A 178 -1.12 57.39 -54.64
CA LEU A 178 -2.03 58.12 -55.53
C LEU A 178 -1.81 59.63 -55.51
N ILE A 179 -1.43 60.19 -54.35
CA ILE A 179 -1.10 61.61 -54.21
C ILE A 179 0.21 61.93 -54.95
N ASP A 180 1.20 61.04 -54.88
CA ASP A 180 2.49 61.22 -55.55
C ASP A 180 2.44 61.06 -57.10
N LEU A 181 1.30 60.60 -57.65
CA LEU A 181 1.10 60.34 -59.09
C LEU A 181 0.34 61.45 -59.84
N VAL A 182 -0.02 62.56 -59.18
CA VAL A 182 -0.68 63.75 -59.73
C VAL A 182 0.25 64.96 -59.65
#